data_AF-A0A2G6PEW5-F1
#
_entry.id   AF-A0A2G6PEW5-F1
#
_cell.length_a   1.000
_cell.length_b   1.000
_cell.length_c   1.000
_cell.angle_alpha   90.00
_cell.angle_beta   90.00
_cell.angle_gamma   90.00
#
_symmetry.space_group_name_H-M   'P 1'
#
loop_
_entity.id
_entity.type
_entity.pdbx_description
1 polymer ?
#
loop_
_entity_poly.entity_id
_entity_poly.type
_entity_poly.pdbx_seq_one_letter_code
_entity_poly.pdbx_strand_id
1 'polypeptide(L)' 'MFQTVATVPAPQMLKLLDVINSANQQDTESQLNKYLLDCRQNGYEPPVALLDLARDNIRRKIAAQPGSTSSS' A
#
# COMPACT_ATOMS: atom_id res chain seq x y z
N MET A 1 -10.87 14.55 -24.04
CA MET A 1 -11.03 13.08 -23.98
C MET A 1 -11.16 12.73 -22.51
N PHE A 2 -12.34 12.28 -22.07
CA PHE A 2 -12.54 11.84 -20.69
C PHE A 2 -11.81 10.50 -20.54
N GLN A 3 -10.60 10.54 -19.99
CA GLN A 3 -9.89 9.34 -19.57
C GLN A 3 -10.65 8.82 -18.36
N THR A 4 -11.64 7.96 -18.61
CA THR A 4 -12.36 7.24 -17.56
C THR A 4 -11.31 6.45 -16.79
N VAL A 5 -10.94 6.93 -15.61
CA VAL A 5 -10.03 6.20 -14.74
C VAL A 5 -10.72 4.89 -14.40
N ALA A 6 -10.10 3.78 -14.77
CA ALA A 6 -10.70 2.48 -14.54
C ALA A 6 -10.68 2.23 -13.03
N THR A 7 -11.88 2.02 -12.46
CA THR A 7 -12.01 1.53 -11.09
C THR A 7 -11.19 0.25 -10.97
N VAL A 8 -10.40 0.16 -9.90
CA VAL A 8 -9.56 -1.00 -9.64
C VAL A 8 -10.41 -2.28 -9.69
N PRO A 9 -10.05 -3.27 -10.52
CA PRO A 9 -10.79 -4.52 -10.56
C PRO A 9 -10.66 -5.24 -9.21
N ALA A 10 -11.72 -5.95 -8.80
CA ALA A 10 -11.78 -6.71 -7.55
C ALA A 10 -10.48 -7.48 -7.17
N PRO A 11 -9.80 -8.21 -8.08
CA PRO A 11 -8.53 -8.88 -7.75
C PRO A 11 -7.40 -7.93 -7.33
N GLN A 12 -7.34 -6.73 -7.92
CA GLN A 12 -6.35 -5.73 -7.53
C GLN A 12 -6.72 -5.09 -6.19
N MET A 13 -8.01 -4.96 -5.88
CA MET A 13 -8.45 -4.49 -4.56
C MET A 13 -8.11 -5.51 -3.45
N LEU A 14 -8.26 -6.80 -3.73
CA LEU A 14 -7.84 -7.88 -2.83
C LEU A 14 -6.32 -7.85 -2.57
N LYS A 15 -5.50 -7.60 -3.59
CA LYS A 15 -4.05 -7.44 -3.40
C LYS A 15 -3.72 -6.29 -2.44
N LEU A 16 -4.43 -5.16 -2.54
CA LEU A 16 -4.20 -4.03 -1.62
C LEU A 16 -4.58 -4.39 -0.17
N LEU A 17 -5.69 -5.10 0.03
CA LEU A 17 -6.09 -5.61 1.34
C LEU A 17 -5.06 -6.61 1.91
N ASP A 18 -4.49 -7.45 1.06
CA ASP A 18 -3.44 -8.40 1.46
C ASP A 18 -2.16 -7.69 1.88
N VAL A 19 -1.75 -6.63 1.16
CA VAL A 19 -0.63 -5.76 1.54
C VAL A 19 -0.90 -5.08 2.89
N ILE A 20 -2.11 -4.59 3.13
CA ILE A 20 -2.50 -3.99 4.41
C ILE A 20 -2.42 -5.02 5.53
N ASN A 21 -2.95 -6.22 5.33
CA ASN A 21 -2.95 -7.28 6.35
C ASN A 21 -1.52 -7.76 6.66
N SER A 22 -0.70 -7.87 5.63
CA SER A 22 0.73 -8.19 5.73
C SER A 22 1.56 -7.08 6.39
N ALA A 23 1.05 -5.84 6.47
CA ALA A 23 1.84 -4.69 6.90
C ALA A 23 2.28 -4.76 8.35
N ASN A 24 1.62 -5.60 9.15
CA ASN A 24 1.98 -5.83 10.53
C ASN A 24 3.11 -6.87 10.71
N GLN A 25 3.34 -7.73 9.70
CA GLN A 25 4.28 -8.86 9.80
C GLN A 25 5.56 -8.66 8.98
N GLN A 26 5.49 -7.96 7.86
CA GLN A 26 6.59 -7.85 6.91
C GLN A 26 6.74 -6.44 6.35
N ASP A 27 7.86 -6.20 5.65
CA ASP A 27 8.05 -4.94 4.95
C ASP A 27 7.10 -4.85 3.75
N THR A 28 6.07 -4.05 3.91
CA THR A 28 4.99 -3.89 2.93
C THR A 28 5.07 -2.59 2.16
N GLU A 29 6.03 -1.71 2.49
CA GLU A 29 6.30 -0.50 1.72
C GLU A 29 6.70 -0.87 0.28
N SER A 30 7.60 -1.83 0.14
CA SER A 30 8.02 -2.36 -1.17
C SER A 30 6.85 -2.96 -1.96
N GLN A 31 5.93 -3.66 -1.28
CA GLN A 31 4.76 -4.26 -1.92
C GLN A 31 3.72 -3.21 -2.33
N LEU A 32 3.45 -2.23 -1.46
CA LEU A 32 2.54 -1.12 -1.73
C LEU A 32 3.04 -0.30 -2.93
N ASN A 33 4.35 -0.05 -3.00
CA ASN A 33 4.94 0.69 -4.10
C ASN A 33 4.84 -0.07 -5.43
N LYS A 34 5.06 -1.39 -5.39
CA LYS A 34 4.86 -2.26 -6.57
C LYS A 34 3.40 -2.27 -7.03
N TYR A 35 2.45 -2.33 -6.10
CA TYR A 35 1.03 -2.24 -6.39
C TYR A 35 0.63 -0.90 -7.04
N LEU A 36 1.14 0.22 -6.51
CA LEU A 36 0.90 1.55 -7.07
C LEU A 36 1.48 1.69 -8.48
N LEU A 37 2.66 1.12 -8.72
CA LEU A 37 3.27 1.10 -10.04
C LEU A 37 2.44 0.28 -11.04
N ASP A 38 1.92 -0.87 -10.62
CA ASP A 38 1.04 -1.72 -11.43
C ASP A 38 -0.28 -0.99 -11.76
N CYS A 39 -0.86 -0.30 -10.78
CA CYS A 39 -2.04 0.53 -10.99
C CYS A 39 -1.78 1.64 -12.01
N ARG A 40 -0.66 2.36 -11.89
CA ARG A 40 -0.28 3.42 -12.84
C ARG A 40 -0.08 2.87 -14.25
N GLN A 41 0.60 1.72 -14.40
CA GLN A 41 0.84 1.11 -15.71
C GLN A 41 -0.46 0.68 -16.41
N ASN A 42 -1.44 0.20 -15.64
CA ASN A 42 -2.72 -0.24 -16.16
C ASN A 42 -3.79 0.87 -16.21
N GLY A 43 -3.48 2.10 -15.75
CA GLY A 43 -4.44 3.20 -15.68
C GLY A 43 -5.53 3.04 -14.63
N TYR A 44 -5.25 2.27 -13.56
CA TYR A 44 -6.14 2.10 -12.42
C TYR A 44 -5.90 3.17 -11.35
N GLU A 45 -6.97 3.66 -10.72
CA GLU A 45 -6.89 4.47 -9.49
C GLU A 45 -7.29 3.65 -8.26
N PRO A 46 -6.32 3.23 -7.43
CA PRO A 46 -6.62 2.64 -6.14
C PRO A 46 -7.38 3.61 -5.22
N PRO A 47 -8.35 3.09 -4.45
CA PRO A 47 -9.13 3.94 -3.55
C PRO A 47 -8.21 4.53 -2.47
N VAL A 48 -8.22 5.86 -2.38
CA VAL A 48 -7.41 6.63 -1.42
C VAL A 48 -7.59 6.14 0.01
N ALA A 49 -8.80 5.74 0.40
CA ALA A 49 -9.07 5.24 1.74
C ALA A 49 -8.23 3.99 2.09
N LEU A 50 -8.05 3.06 1.14
CA LEU A 50 -7.23 1.86 1.37
C LEU A 50 -5.73 2.18 1.31
N LEU A 51 -5.32 3.12 0.45
CA LEU A 51 -3.94 3.60 0.43
C LEU A 51 -3.54 4.27 1.75
N ASP A 52 -4.42 5.09 2.30
CA ASP A 52 -4.19 5.76 3.57
C ASP A 52 -4.07 4.75 4.70
N LEU A 53 -4.96 3.74 4.71
CA LEU A 53 -4.94 2.66 5.68
C LEU A 53 -3.66 1.80 5.56
N ALA A 54 -3.18 1.53 4.35
CA ALA A 54 -1.90 0.84 4.13
C ALA A 54 -0.71 1.65 4.68
N ARG A 55 -0.67 2.96 4.39
CA ARG A 55 0.39 3.86 4.87
C ARG A 55 0.35 3.99 6.39
N ASP A 56 -0.83 4.10 6.98
CA ASP A 56 -1.00 4.16 8.43
C ASP A 56 -0.46 2.89 9.10
N ASN A 57 -0.76 1.70 8.56
CA ASN A 57 -0.20 0.44 9.08
C ASN A 57 1.32 0.38 8.99
N ILE A 58 1.91 0.82 7.87
CA ILE A 58 3.38 0.88 7.71
C ILE A 58 3.97 1.83 8.77
N ARG A 59 3.39 3.02 8.94
CA ARG A 59 3.85 4.00 9.95
C ARG A 59 3.72 3.45 11.37
N ARG A 60 2.63 2.75 11.68
CA ARG A 60 2.44 2.08 12.98
C ARG A 60 3.48 1.00 13.20
N LYS A 61 3.80 0.16 12.21
CA LYS A 61 4.87 -0.84 12.32
C LYS A 61 6.22 -0.19 12.59
N ILE A 62 6.57 0.88 11.86
CA ILE A 62 7.82 1.62 12.08
C ILE A 62 7.86 2.20 13.51
N ALA A 63 6.77 2.79 13.97
CA ALA A 63 6.67 3.32 15.33
C ALA A 63 6.66 2.21 16.42
N ALA A 64 6.12 1.03 16.11
CA ALA A 64 6.01 -0.11 17.02
C ALA A 64 7.27 -0.97 17.08
N GLN A 65 8.26 -0.77 16.20
CA GLN A 65 9.59 -1.37 16.30
C GLN A 65 10.53 -0.40 17.05
N PRO A 66 10.73 -0.54 18.38
CA PRO A 66 11.55 0.39 19.17
C PRO A 66 13.05 0.04 19.07
N GLY A 67 13.50 -0.48 17.92
CA GLY A 67 14.80 -1.14 17.76
C GLY A 67 15.80 -0.46 16.82
N SER A 68 15.57 0.79 16.39
CA SER A 68 16.51 1.49 15.50
C SER A 68 16.70 2.96 15.86
N THR A 69 16.74 3.25 17.16
CA THR A 69 17.38 4.46 17.68
C THR A 69 18.42 4.03 18.71
N SER A 70 19.64 3.67 18.26
CA SER A 70 20.89 3.83 19.02
C SER A 70 22.07 3.23 18.24
N SER A 71 22.90 4.08 17.66
CA SER A 71 24.38 3.99 17.58
C SER A 71 24.88 5.11 16.66
N SER A 72 25.87 5.93 16.98
CA SER A 72 26.37 6.55 18.21
C SER A 72 27.18 7.76 17.75
#